data_AF-G4ZC22-F1
#
_entry.id   AF-G4ZC22-F1
#
_cell.length_a   1.000
_cell.length_b   1.000
_cell.length_c   1.000
_cell.angle_alpha   90.00
_cell.angle_beta   90.00
_cell.angle_gamma   90.00
#
_symmetry.space_group_name_H-M   'P 1'
#
loop_
_entity.id
_entity.type
_entity.pdbx_description
1 polymer ?
#
loop_
_entity_poly.entity_id
_entity_poly.type
_entity_poly.pdbx_seq_one_letter_code
_entity_poly.pdbx_strand_id
1 'polypeptide(L)'
;MKPGDDCFALLLSHEYTQKSIEGLGAGALKGVDRARFQALEEANASVPAEKKLEFHVVELHHEVVFYGRYGNIGDWDEESREEKTRWYTTQGRALGSGRTAKFNFLNPCNETLAQMWKKPYGSSNMHGYMGNEGPTKETKYCRFAVVAWPEVKSREHKTNFIG
;
A
#
# COMPACT_ATOMS: atom_id res chain seq x y z
N MET A 1 -22.59 2.23 1.31
CA MET A 1 -21.21 2.07 0.82
C MET A 1 -20.31 1.91 2.03
N LYS A 2 -19.40 0.94 2.00
CA LYS A 2 -18.36 0.80 3.04
C LYS A 2 -17.27 1.84 2.78
N PRO A 3 -16.54 2.31 3.82
CA PRO A 3 -15.36 3.15 3.61
C PRO A 3 -14.39 2.45 2.65
N GLY A 4 -14.04 3.11 1.53
CA GLY A 4 -13.14 2.56 0.52
C GLY A 4 -13.79 2.08 -0.78
N ASP A 5 -15.12 1.89 -0.83
CA ASP A 5 -15.82 1.43 -2.06
C ASP A 5 -15.72 2.45 -3.21
N ASP A 6 -15.49 3.73 -2.89
CA ASP A 6 -15.30 4.84 -3.83
C ASP A 6 -13.84 5.30 -3.95
N CYS A 7 -12.92 4.59 -3.28
CA CYS A 7 -11.49 4.87 -3.34
C CYS A 7 -10.82 3.87 -4.29
N PHE A 8 -9.72 4.29 -4.92
CA PHE A 8 -8.83 3.37 -5.62
C PHE A 8 -7.39 3.53 -5.14
N ALA A 9 -6.60 2.48 -5.32
CA ALA A 9 -5.16 2.49 -5.10
C ALA A 9 -4.42 2.00 -6.34
N LEU A 10 -3.41 2.74 -6.77
CA LEU A 10 -2.45 2.33 -7.79
C LEU A 10 -1.12 2.04 -7.11
N LEU A 11 -0.72 0.75 -7.07
CA LEU A 11 0.58 0.36 -6.54
C LEU A 11 1.72 0.85 -7.45
N LEU A 12 2.75 1.42 -6.85
CA LEU A 12 3.88 1.98 -7.59
C LEU A 12 4.91 0.91 -7.93
N SER A 13 5.41 0.92 -9.16
CA SER A 13 6.31 -0.07 -9.74
C SER A 13 7.80 0.18 -9.48
N HIS A 14 8.19 1.31 -8.91
CA HIS A 14 9.57 1.52 -8.40
C HIS A 14 9.60 1.46 -6.88
N GLU A 15 10.80 1.22 -6.35
CA GLU A 15 11.07 1.39 -4.93
C GLU A 15 11.26 2.87 -4.62
N TYR A 16 10.53 3.34 -3.61
CA TYR A 16 10.67 4.68 -3.08
C TYR A 16 11.05 4.58 -1.61
N THR A 17 11.74 5.61 -1.13
CA THR A 17 12.02 5.74 0.29
C THR A 17 11.11 6.80 0.89
N GLN A 18 10.76 6.65 2.16
CA GLN A 18 10.07 7.68 2.94
C GLN A 18 10.72 9.06 2.71
N LYS A 19 12.05 9.14 2.81
CA LYS A 19 12.81 10.39 2.61
C LYS A 19 12.55 11.03 1.23
N SER A 20 12.49 10.22 0.18
CA SER A 20 12.22 10.74 -1.17
C SER A 20 10.79 11.27 -1.32
N ILE A 21 9.81 10.57 -0.74
CA ILE A 21 8.40 10.99 -0.77
C ILE A 21 8.18 12.23 0.10
N GLU A 22 8.77 12.31 1.28
CA GLU A 22 8.64 13.48 2.15
C GLU A 22 9.29 14.74 1.54
N GLY A 23 10.42 14.56 0.85
CA GLY A 23 11.15 15.69 0.26
C GLY A 23 10.56 16.19 -1.07
N LEU A 24 9.97 15.32 -1.89
CA LEU A 24 9.56 15.64 -3.26
C LEU A 24 8.10 15.32 -3.57
N GLY A 25 7.39 14.61 -2.69
CA GLY A 25 6.05 14.11 -2.93
C GLY A 25 5.95 13.25 -4.20
N ALA A 26 4.94 13.52 -5.01
CA ALA A 26 4.76 12.92 -6.32
C ALA A 26 5.88 13.29 -7.31
N GLY A 27 6.64 14.36 -7.05
CA GLY A 27 7.84 14.70 -7.82
C GLY A 27 8.97 13.66 -7.69
N ALA A 28 8.93 12.80 -6.67
CA ALA A 28 9.85 11.67 -6.55
C ALA A 28 9.59 10.56 -7.58
N LEU A 29 8.38 10.49 -8.14
CA LEU A 29 7.95 9.40 -9.00
C LEU A 29 8.76 9.35 -10.30
N LYS A 30 9.10 8.15 -10.75
CA LYS A 30 9.96 7.92 -11.92
C LYS A 30 9.34 6.96 -12.92
N GLY A 31 9.80 7.07 -14.16
CA GLY A 31 9.43 6.17 -15.26
C GLY A 31 7.92 6.01 -15.39
N VAL A 32 7.47 4.75 -15.38
CA VAL A 32 6.05 4.39 -15.54
C VAL A 32 5.15 4.94 -14.43
N ASP A 33 5.66 5.09 -13.20
CA ASP A 33 4.85 5.61 -12.09
C ASP A 33 4.51 7.08 -12.28
N ARG A 34 5.50 7.86 -12.73
CA ARG A 34 5.29 9.27 -13.07
C ARG A 34 4.28 9.42 -14.21
N ALA A 35 4.45 8.65 -15.29
CA ALA A 35 3.56 8.72 -16.44
C ALA A 35 2.11 8.37 -16.05
N ARG A 36 1.91 7.33 -15.22
CA ARG A 36 0.58 6.95 -14.72
C ARG A 36 -0.02 8.02 -13.82
N PHE A 37 0.76 8.58 -12.89
CA PHE A 37 0.27 9.63 -12.01
C PHE A 37 -0.14 10.89 -12.78
N GLN A 38 0.67 11.32 -13.76
CA GLN A 38 0.34 12.45 -14.63
C GLN A 38 -0.95 12.21 -15.41
N ALA A 39 -1.13 11.00 -15.98
CA ALA A 39 -2.37 10.65 -16.68
C ALA A 39 -3.60 10.71 -15.75
N LEU A 40 -3.45 10.30 -14.47
CA LEU A 40 -4.53 10.42 -13.48
C LEU A 40 -4.83 11.88 -13.14
N GLU A 41 -3.81 12.73 -12.98
CA GLU A 41 -3.99 14.16 -12.73
C GLU A 41 -4.69 14.87 -13.90
N GLU A 42 -4.27 14.60 -15.14
CA GLU A 42 -4.89 15.15 -16.35
C GLU A 42 -6.35 14.70 -16.52
N ALA A 43 -6.63 13.42 -16.25
CA ALA A 43 -8.00 12.91 -16.25
C ALA A 43 -8.85 13.61 -15.17
N ASN A 44 -8.32 13.76 -13.96
CA ASN A 44 -9.01 14.42 -12.85
C ASN A 44 -9.20 15.93 -13.07
N ALA A 45 -8.34 16.58 -13.86
CA ALA A 45 -8.51 17.97 -14.27
C ALA A 45 -9.66 18.16 -15.26
N SER A 46 -10.00 17.11 -16.02
CA SER A 46 -11.02 17.14 -17.09
C SER A 46 -12.43 16.78 -16.61
N VAL A 47 -12.58 16.29 -15.37
CA VAL A 47 -13.89 15.95 -14.80
C VAL A 47 -14.56 17.15 -14.11
N PRO A 48 -15.90 17.16 -14.01
CA PRO A 48 -16.63 18.15 -13.22
C PRO A 48 -16.22 18.14 -11.75
N ALA A 49 -16.41 19.27 -11.05
CA ALA A 49 -16.01 19.46 -9.66
C ALA A 49 -16.56 18.38 -8.71
N GLU A 50 -17.77 17.89 -8.96
CA GLU A 50 -18.45 16.88 -8.14
C GLU A 50 -17.81 15.49 -8.27
N LYS A 51 -17.02 15.28 -9.32
CA LYS A 51 -16.33 14.01 -9.60
C LYS A 51 -14.82 14.08 -9.35
N LYS A 52 -14.32 15.23 -8.88
CA LYS A 52 -12.90 15.37 -8.58
C LYS A 52 -12.47 14.47 -7.44
N LEU A 53 -11.26 13.96 -7.58
CA LEU A 53 -10.58 13.14 -6.61
C LEU A 53 -9.46 13.92 -5.95
N GLU A 54 -9.25 13.67 -4.66
CA GLU A 54 -8.04 14.08 -3.95
C GLU A 54 -7.05 12.91 -3.97
N PHE A 55 -5.82 13.19 -4.39
CA PHE A 55 -4.75 12.20 -4.47
C PHE A 55 -3.82 12.26 -3.26
N HIS A 56 -3.35 11.08 -2.85
CA HIS A 56 -2.42 10.88 -1.75
C HIS A 56 -1.35 9.86 -2.15
N VAL A 57 -0.15 10.03 -1.59
CA VAL A 57 0.88 8.98 -1.65
C VAL A 57 0.83 8.22 -0.32
N VAL A 58 0.83 6.90 -0.38
CA VAL A 58 0.68 6.04 0.81
C VAL A 58 1.78 4.99 0.81
N GLU A 59 2.50 4.88 1.92
CA GLU A 59 3.37 3.75 2.22
C GLU A 59 2.54 2.64 2.85
N LEU A 60 2.48 1.48 2.21
CA LEU A 60 1.76 0.30 2.69
C LEU A 60 2.77 -0.68 3.31
N HIS A 61 2.56 -0.99 4.58
CA HIS A 61 3.30 -2.01 5.33
C HIS A 61 2.38 -3.17 5.69
N HIS A 62 2.78 -4.38 5.31
CA HIS A 62 2.10 -5.62 5.65
C HIS A 62 3.12 -6.62 6.19
N GLU A 63 2.96 -7.04 7.43
CA GLU A 63 3.80 -8.03 8.09
C GLU A 63 2.93 -9.19 8.55
N VAL A 64 3.31 -10.40 8.14
CA VAL A 64 2.61 -11.63 8.51
C VAL A 64 3.62 -12.62 9.05
N VAL A 65 3.35 -13.11 10.25
CA VAL A 65 4.10 -14.17 10.90
C VAL A 65 3.29 -15.45 10.78
N PHE A 66 3.95 -16.51 10.34
CA PHE A 66 3.40 -17.85 10.23
C PHE A 66 4.18 -18.81 11.13
N TYR A 67 3.49 -19.81 11.67
CA TYR A 67 4.10 -20.93 12.37
C TYR A 67 3.82 -22.24 11.64
N GLY A 68 4.75 -23.19 11.75
CA GLY A 68 4.58 -24.52 11.17
C GLY A 68 3.56 -25.33 11.96
N ARG A 69 2.47 -25.74 11.30
CA ARG A 69 1.45 -26.57 11.91
C ARG A 69 2.07 -27.91 12.34
N TYR A 70 1.89 -28.26 13.61
CA TYR A 70 2.50 -29.45 14.23
C TYR A 70 4.03 -29.53 14.10
N GLY A 71 4.73 -28.40 13.96
CA GLY A 71 6.18 -28.37 13.84
C GLY A 71 6.73 -28.69 12.44
N ASN A 72 5.86 -28.80 11.41
CA ASN A 72 6.29 -29.12 10.06
C ASN A 72 6.58 -27.87 9.22
N ILE A 73 7.66 -27.92 8.43
CA ILE A 73 7.95 -26.90 7.41
C ILE A 73 7.04 -27.15 6.19
N GLY A 74 6.37 -26.10 5.72
CA GLY A 74 5.56 -26.13 4.50
C GLY A 74 4.05 -26.19 4.72
N ASP A 75 3.60 -26.56 5.93
CA ASP A 75 2.22 -26.42 6.38
C ASP A 75 2.15 -25.25 7.37
N TRP A 76 1.78 -24.07 6.86
CA TRP A 76 1.89 -22.81 7.59
C TRP A 76 0.52 -22.32 8.04
N ASP A 77 0.37 -22.04 9.33
CA ASP A 77 -0.76 -21.29 9.88
C ASP A 77 -0.34 -19.85 10.19
N GLU A 78 -1.23 -18.90 9.96
CA GLU A 78 -0.99 -17.48 10.30
C GLU A 78 -1.06 -17.29 11.82
N GLU A 79 0.04 -16.84 12.42
CA GLU A 79 0.14 -16.51 13.85
C GLU A 79 -0.38 -15.10 14.11
N SER A 80 0.12 -14.15 13.32
CA SER A 80 -0.18 -12.74 13.49
C SER A 80 -0.02 -11.98 12.19
N ARG A 81 -0.75 -10.87 12.11
CA ARG A 81 -0.73 -9.93 11.00
C ARG A 81 -0.75 -8.51 11.51
N GLU A 82 0.18 -7.71 11.02
CA GLU A 82 0.23 -6.29 11.25
C GLU A 82 0.14 -5.54 9.92
N GLU A 83 -0.82 -4.61 9.83
CA GLU A 83 -1.02 -3.76 8.67
C GLU A 83 -0.95 -2.29 9.09
N LYS A 84 -0.01 -1.57 8.49
CA LYS A 84 0.25 -0.17 8.79
C LYS A 84 0.30 0.62 7.48
N THR A 85 -0.19 1.84 7.54
CA THR A 85 -0.08 2.79 6.43
C THR A 85 0.54 4.09 6.93
N ARG A 86 1.33 4.75 6.07
CA ARG A 86 1.73 6.15 6.27
C ARG A 86 1.28 6.98 5.09
N TRP A 87 0.62 8.09 5.39
CA TRP A 87 -0.06 8.92 4.41
C TRP A 87 0.71 10.21 4.18
N TYR A 88 0.79 10.62 2.92
CA TYR A 88 1.43 11.84 2.47
C TYR A 88 0.51 12.58 1.49
N THR A 89 0.59 13.90 1.48
CA THR A 89 0.06 14.67 0.35
C THR A 89 0.90 14.42 -0.90
N THR A 90 0.38 14.77 -2.08
CA THR A 90 1.16 14.74 -3.33
C THR A 90 2.36 15.69 -3.32
N GLN A 91 2.43 16.62 -2.36
CA GLN A 91 3.57 17.52 -2.15
C GLN A 91 4.59 16.97 -1.14
N GLY A 92 4.34 15.79 -0.56
CA GLY A 92 5.26 15.14 0.40
C GLY A 92 5.00 15.45 1.87
N ARG A 93 3.98 16.26 2.19
CA ARG A 93 3.64 16.52 3.60
C ARG A 93 3.06 15.27 4.24
N ALA A 94 3.70 14.76 5.30
CA ALA A 94 3.17 13.69 6.11
C ALA A 94 1.81 14.08 6.75
N LEU A 95 0.82 13.21 6.62
CA LEU A 95 -0.53 13.39 7.17
C LEU A 95 -0.75 12.55 8.42
N GLY A 96 -0.05 11.43 8.56
CA GLY A 96 -0.17 10.54 9.71
C GLY A 96 -0.03 9.08 9.30
N SER A 97 -0.22 8.20 10.28
CA SER A 97 -0.33 6.76 10.04
C SER A 97 -1.77 6.30 10.22
N GLY A 98 -2.07 5.09 9.79
CA GLY A 98 -3.37 4.48 10.00
C GLY A 98 -3.39 3.00 9.64
N ARG A 99 -4.56 2.39 9.70
CA ARG A 99 -4.77 0.99 9.29
C ARG A 99 -5.09 0.90 7.80
N THR A 100 -4.67 -0.20 7.19
CA THR A 100 -4.92 -0.44 5.77
C THR A 100 -6.41 -0.65 5.52
N ALA A 101 -6.95 0.09 4.56
CA ALA A 101 -8.31 -0.09 4.09
C ALA A 101 -8.38 -1.11 2.96
N LYS A 102 -9.58 -1.61 2.69
CA LYS A 102 -9.82 -2.39 1.47
C LYS A 102 -9.87 -1.42 0.29
N PHE A 103 -8.76 -1.30 -0.43
CA PHE A 103 -8.68 -0.47 -1.63
C PHE A 103 -9.13 -1.23 -2.88
N ASN A 104 -9.77 -0.53 -3.82
CA ASN A 104 -9.93 -1.02 -5.18
C ASN A 104 -8.62 -0.82 -5.94
N PHE A 105 -7.86 -1.89 -6.18
CA PHE A 105 -6.56 -1.79 -6.85
C PHE A 105 -6.72 -1.59 -8.35
N LEU A 106 -6.12 -0.51 -8.88
CA LEU A 106 -5.88 -0.37 -10.30
C LEU A 106 -4.71 -1.29 -10.68
N ASN A 107 -4.96 -2.20 -11.62
CA ASN A 107 -3.98 -3.19 -12.07
C ASN A 107 -3.68 -3.07 -13.57
N PRO A 108 -3.08 -1.96 -14.02
CA PRO A 108 -2.83 -1.73 -15.45
C PRO A 108 -1.84 -2.73 -16.06
N CYS A 109 -1.04 -3.42 -15.23
CA CYS A 109 -0.10 -4.46 -15.66
C CYS A 109 -0.70 -5.87 -15.68
N ASN A 110 -1.96 -6.05 -15.28
CA ASN A 110 -2.60 -7.36 -15.12
C ASN A 110 -1.79 -8.34 -14.24
N GLU A 111 -1.15 -7.81 -13.18
CA GLU A 111 -0.38 -8.59 -12.22
C GLU A 111 -1.30 -9.43 -11.32
N THR A 112 -0.89 -10.63 -10.97
CA THR A 112 -1.51 -11.37 -9.85
C THR A 112 -1.20 -10.68 -8.52
N LEU A 113 -2.02 -10.90 -7.48
CA LEU A 113 -1.74 -10.39 -6.13
C LEU A 113 -0.33 -10.82 -5.66
N ALA A 114 0.09 -12.05 -5.95
CA ALA A 114 1.43 -12.51 -5.60
C ALA A 114 2.54 -11.74 -6.33
N GLN A 115 2.34 -11.35 -7.59
CA GLN A 115 3.32 -10.53 -8.33
C GLN A 115 3.39 -9.10 -7.79
N MET A 116 2.24 -8.51 -7.42
CA MET A 116 2.19 -7.17 -6.83
C MET A 116 3.01 -7.05 -5.54
N TRP A 117 3.18 -8.15 -4.80
CA TRP A 117 3.87 -8.13 -3.51
C TRP A 117 5.22 -8.86 -3.53
N LYS A 118 5.62 -9.46 -4.66
CA LYS A 118 6.94 -10.12 -4.77
C LYS A 118 8.09 -9.10 -4.67
N LYS A 119 9.31 -9.63 -4.49
CA LYS A 119 10.55 -8.82 -4.51
C LYS A 119 10.54 -7.82 -5.68
N PRO A 120 10.95 -6.56 -5.43
CA PRO A 120 11.64 -6.09 -4.23
C PRO A 120 10.72 -5.73 -3.05
N TYR A 121 9.41 -5.68 -3.25
CA TYR A 121 8.44 -5.19 -2.26
C TYR A 121 8.10 -6.16 -1.15
N GLY A 122 8.57 -7.41 -1.26
CA GLY A 122 8.29 -8.48 -0.32
C GLY A 122 9.52 -9.30 -0.01
N SER A 123 9.75 -9.55 1.27
CA SER A 123 10.75 -10.48 1.78
C SER A 123 10.08 -11.55 2.63
N SER A 124 10.59 -12.78 2.57
CA SER A 124 10.11 -13.87 3.40
C SER A 124 11.31 -14.60 3.99
N ASN A 125 11.37 -14.64 5.31
CA ASN A 125 12.42 -15.30 6.09
C ASN A 125 11.81 -16.51 6.77
N MET A 126 12.52 -17.64 6.74
CA MET A 126 12.09 -18.89 7.36
C MET A 126 13.13 -19.32 8.38
N HIS A 127 12.69 -19.58 9.61
CA HIS A 127 13.51 -20.06 10.70
C HIS A 127 13.15 -21.53 10.96
N GLY A 128 14.02 -22.45 10.54
CA GLY A 128 13.72 -23.89 10.52
C GLY A 128 14.13 -24.69 11.76
N TYR A 129 14.89 -24.10 12.68
CA TYR A 129 15.41 -24.79 13.87
C TYR A 129 15.27 -23.90 15.12
N MET A 130 14.10 -23.93 15.77
CA MET A 130 13.83 -23.19 17.02
C MET A 130 13.50 -24.09 18.22
N GLY A 131 13.97 -25.35 18.20
CA GLY A 131 13.74 -26.29 19.31
C GLY A 131 12.25 -26.60 19.51
N ASN A 132 11.72 -26.33 20.71
CA ASN A 132 10.32 -26.61 21.07
C ASN A 132 9.31 -25.66 20.40
N GLU A 133 9.77 -24.54 19.84
CA GLU A 133 8.91 -23.51 19.25
C GLU A 133 8.47 -23.86 17.81
N GLY A 134 9.08 -24.87 17.20
CA GLY A 134 8.78 -25.26 15.82
C GLY A 134 9.30 -24.24 14.80
N PRO A 135 9.08 -24.47 13.49
CA PRO A 135 9.56 -23.55 12.48
C PRO A 135 8.64 -22.33 12.38
N THR A 136 9.22 -21.17 12.14
CA THR A 136 8.47 -19.91 11.88
C THR A 136 8.83 -19.34 10.52
N LYS A 137 7.90 -18.60 9.93
CA LYS A 137 8.11 -17.90 8.67
C LYS A 137 7.54 -16.50 8.80
N GLU A 138 8.37 -15.49 8.59
CA GLU A 138 7.99 -14.09 8.65
C GLU A 138 8.00 -13.55 7.23
N THR A 139 6.93 -12.86 6.84
CA THR A 139 6.83 -12.23 5.51
C THR A 139 6.48 -10.77 5.68
N LYS A 140 7.36 -9.90 5.17
CA LYS A 140 7.19 -8.43 5.22
C LYS A 140 7.04 -7.89 3.82
N TYR A 141 6.08 -7.00 3.64
CA TYR A 141 5.88 -6.24 2.44
C TYR A 141 5.87 -4.74 2.73
N CYS A 142 6.62 -3.99 1.93
CA CYS A 142 6.64 -2.53 1.94
C CYS A 142 6.51 -2.03 0.50
N ARG A 143 5.46 -1.26 0.21
CA ARG A 143 5.24 -0.71 -1.13
C ARG A 143 4.51 0.62 -1.07
N PHE A 144 4.91 1.56 -1.91
CA PHE A 144 4.17 2.82 -2.06
C PHE A 144 3.03 2.68 -3.07
N ALA A 145 1.96 3.45 -2.85
CA ALA A 145 0.80 3.53 -3.72
C ALA A 145 0.33 4.98 -3.88
N VAL A 146 -0.32 5.29 -4.99
CA VAL A 146 -1.17 6.47 -5.11
C VAL A 146 -2.59 6.06 -4.76
N VAL A 147 -3.17 6.69 -3.74
CA VAL A 147 -4.58 6.49 -3.36
C VAL A 147 -5.37 7.73 -3.74
N ALA A 148 -6.57 7.51 -4.28
CA ALA A 148 -7.49 8.59 -4.61
C ALA A 148 -8.86 8.32 -4.01
N TRP A 149 -9.50 9.36 -3.51
CA TRP A 149 -10.89 9.34 -3.04
C TRP A 149 -11.65 10.58 -3.50
N PRO A 150 -13.00 10.57 -3.48
CA PRO A 150 -13.79 11.74 -3.84
C PRO A 150 -13.48 12.95 -2.96
N GLU A 151 -13.18 14.09 -3.57
CA GLU A 151 -12.81 15.32 -2.86
C GLU A 151 -13.93 15.77 -1.91
N VAL A 152 -15.18 15.62 -2.33
CA VAL A 152 -16.37 15.92 -1.52
C VAL A 152 -16.49 15.09 -0.22
N LYS A 153 -15.78 13.95 -0.13
CA LYS A 153 -15.73 13.09 1.07
C LYS A 153 -14.38 13.09 1.77
N SER A 154 -13.48 14.01 1.40
CA SER A 154 -12.10 14.08 1.92
C SER A 154 -12.02 14.03 3.44
N ARG A 155 -12.89 14.80 4.14
CA ARG A 155 -12.88 14.86 5.61
C ARG A 155 -13.24 13.52 6.26
N GLU A 156 -14.21 12.81 5.70
CA GLU A 156 -14.63 11.50 6.18
C GLU A 156 -13.51 10.48 5.98
N HIS A 157 -12.93 10.42 4.79
CA HIS A 157 -11.85 9.49 4.46
C HIS A 157 -10.58 9.75 5.28
N LYS A 158 -10.21 11.02 5.50
CA LYS A 158 -9.11 11.37 6.41
C LYS A 158 -9.35 10.84 7.81
N THR A 159 -10.55 10.98 8.35
CA THR A 159 -10.90 10.47 9.70
C THR A 159 -10.88 8.94 9.75
N ASN A 160 -11.25 8.27 8.66
CA ASN A 160 -11.33 6.81 8.60
C ASN A 160 -9.96 6.15 8.38
N PHE A 161 -9.06 6.79 7.64
CA PHE A 161 -7.81 6.19 7.21
C PHE A 161 -6.56 6.75 7.89
N ILE A 162 -6.67 7.91 8.52
CA ILE A 162 -5.55 8.61 9.16
C ILE A 162 -5.92 8.88 10.62
N GLY A 163 -5.21 8.26 11.55
CA GLY A 163 -5.53 8.30 12.98
C GLY A 163 -4.43 7.74 13.86
#